data_AF-A0A8J4GCE1-F1
#
_entry.id   AF-A0A8J4GCE1-F1
#
_cell.length_a   1.000
_cell.length_b   1.000
_cell.length_c   1.000
_cell.angle_alpha   90.00
_cell.angle_beta   90.00
_cell.angle_gamma   90.00
#
_symmetry.space_group_name_H-M   'P 1'
#
loop_
_entity.id
_entity.type
_entity.pdbx_description
1 polymer ?
#
loop_
_entity_poly.entity_id
_entity_poly.type
_entity_poly.pdbx_seq_one_letter_code
_entity_poly.pdbx_strand_id
1 'polypeptide(L)'
;MAVAMDDAWLQLRQYSVRFKKSGTRIPGVALMEMGPRIIFSVRRYRLPPSDFQQEAMKQPKLGKKKEKNVASDALAGKVGRIYMPKQNMDTLGLSKYKGTKRQRRESAREAAEARKQPKVAQLVAEGASTE
;
A
#
# COMPACT_ATOMS: atom_id res chain seq x y z
N MET A 1 -28.09 20.12 -24.52
CA MET A 1 -28.59 18.85 -23.95
C MET A 1 -29.85 19.17 -23.16
N ALA A 2 -30.96 18.57 -23.61
CA ALA A 2 -32.34 18.53 -23.10
C ALA A 2 -32.75 19.55 -22.02
N VAL A 3 -33.46 20.58 -22.47
CA VAL A 3 -34.39 21.39 -21.68
C VAL A 3 -35.76 20.70 -21.74
N ALA A 4 -36.16 20.05 -20.65
CA ALA A 4 -37.55 19.66 -20.39
C ALA A 4 -37.68 19.44 -18.87
N MET A 5 -38.29 20.41 -18.17
CA MET A 5 -38.88 20.19 -16.86
C MET A 5 -40.25 20.83 -16.94
N ASP A 6 -41.16 20.08 -17.54
CA ASP A 6 -42.59 20.32 -17.55
C ASP A 6 -43.10 20.51 -16.10
N ASP A 7 -43.78 21.63 -15.85
CA ASP A 7 -44.72 21.87 -14.75
C ASP A 7 -44.39 21.29 -13.35
N ALA A 8 -43.12 21.35 -12.94
CA ALA A 8 -42.72 20.94 -11.60
C ALA A 8 -42.98 22.05 -10.57
N TRP A 9 -43.96 21.86 -9.69
CA TRP A 9 -44.20 22.72 -8.53
C TRP A 9 -43.20 22.41 -7.40
N LEU A 10 -42.47 23.43 -6.96
CA LEU A 10 -41.52 23.34 -5.85
C LEU A 10 -42.19 23.74 -4.54
N GLN A 11 -42.22 22.87 -3.54
CA GLN A 11 -42.80 23.19 -2.24
C GLN A 11 -41.71 23.53 -1.22
N LEU A 12 -41.76 24.75 -0.70
CA LEU A 12 -40.96 25.16 0.46
C LEU A 12 -41.81 25.04 1.72
N ARG A 13 -41.31 24.27 2.68
CA ARG A 13 -41.94 24.04 3.97
C ARG A 13 -40.90 24.15 5.08
N GLN A 14 -41.24 24.89 6.13
CA GLN A 14 -40.35 25.11 7.27
C GLN A 14 -40.88 24.37 8.50
N TYR A 15 -40.07 23.45 9.00
CA TYR A 15 -40.36 22.65 10.19
C TYR A 15 -39.33 22.94 11.29
N SER A 16 -39.78 22.99 12.55
CA SER A 16 -38.92 22.74 13.69
C SER A 16 -38.83 21.25 13.98
N VAL A 17 -37.67 20.85 14.47
CA VAL A 17 -37.45 19.52 15.00
C VAL A 17 -37.72 19.52 16.51
N ARG A 18 -38.62 18.65 16.95
CA ARG A 18 -38.83 18.32 18.37
C ARG A 18 -38.42 16.88 18.60
N PHE A 19 -37.57 16.67 19.60
CA PHE A 19 -37.11 15.33 19.98
C PHE A 19 -38.02 14.74 21.06
N LYS A 20 -38.47 13.50 20.86
CA LYS A 20 -39.25 12.72 21.82
C LYS A 20 -38.40 11.59 22.40
N LYS A 21 -38.70 11.17 23.62
CA LYS A 21 -38.02 10.04 24.27
C LYS A 21 -38.33 8.74 23.50
N SER A 22 -37.29 8.03 23.07
CA SER A 22 -37.37 6.80 22.27
C SER A 22 -36.90 5.53 23.00
N GLY A 23 -36.35 5.66 24.22
CA GLY A 23 -35.79 4.54 24.98
C GLY A 23 -34.39 4.07 24.53
N THR A 24 -33.83 4.63 23.46
CA THR A 24 -32.46 4.36 22.97
C THR A 24 -31.62 5.64 22.96
N ARG A 25 -30.33 5.54 22.57
CA ARG A 25 -29.42 6.70 22.46
C ARG A 25 -29.89 7.74 21.43
N ILE A 26 -30.67 7.34 20.43
CA ILE A 26 -31.16 8.22 19.36
C ILE A 26 -32.61 8.61 19.67
N PRO A 27 -32.93 9.89 19.91
CA PRO A 27 -34.30 10.32 20.19
C PRO A 27 -35.22 10.20 18.97
N GLY A 28 -36.53 10.05 19.21
CA GLY A 28 -37.53 10.07 18.14
C GLY A 28 -37.69 11.49 17.60
N VAL A 29 -37.66 11.65 16.28
CA VAL A 29 -37.77 12.97 15.62
C VAL A 29 -39.23 13.24 15.27
N ALA A 30 -39.80 14.31 15.81
CA ALA A 30 -41.11 14.82 15.43
C ALA A 30 -40.96 16.21 14.81
N LEU A 31 -41.64 16.46 13.69
CA LEU A 31 -41.60 17.74 12.99
C LEU A 31 -42.83 18.57 13.38
N MET A 32 -42.64 19.86 13.67
CA MET A 32 -43.71 20.82 13.88
C MET A 32 -43.58 21.95 12.86
N GLU A 33 -44.63 22.24 12.11
CA GLU A 33 -44.63 23.33 11.12
C GLU A 33 -44.54 24.68 11.84
N MET A 34 -43.57 25.51 11.46
CA MET A 34 -43.31 26.81 12.11
C MET A 34 -43.53 28.01 11.21
N GLY A 35 -43.45 27.82 9.89
CA GLY A 35 -43.22 28.92 8.96
C GLY A 35 -43.86 28.72 7.59
N PRO A 36 -43.64 29.69 6.67
CA PRO A 36 -44.48 29.86 5.51
C PRO A 36 -44.42 28.63 4.60
N ARG A 37 -45.61 28.18 4.22
CA ARG A 37 -45.82 27.12 3.24
C ARG A 37 -45.96 27.77 1.87
N ILE A 38 -44.94 27.63 1.02
CA ILE A 38 -44.88 28.30 -0.28
C ILE A 38 -44.78 27.25 -1.38
N ILE A 39 -45.50 27.47 -2.48
CA ILE A 39 -45.38 26.67 -3.70
C ILE A 39 -44.83 27.60 -4.79
N PHE A 40 -43.64 27.29 -5.28
CA PHE A 40 -43.02 27.99 -6.40
C PHE A 40 -43.32 27.26 -7.71
N SER A 41 -43.44 28.04 -8.78
CA SER A 41 -43.41 27.55 -10.16
C SER A 41 -42.18 28.12 -10.85
N VAL A 42 -41.39 27.26 -11.49
CA VAL A 42 -40.25 27.70 -12.29
C VAL A 42 -40.78 28.19 -13.63
N ARG A 43 -40.50 29.44 -13.99
CA ARG A 43 -40.94 30.03 -15.26
C ARG A 43 -39.78 30.17 -16.23
N ARG A 44 -39.05 31.30 -16.16
CA ARG A 44 -37.89 31.56 -17.01
C ARG A 44 -36.61 31.29 -16.22
N TYR A 45 -35.61 30.72 -16.89
CA TYR A 45 -34.28 30.51 -16.32
C TYR A 45 -33.20 30.86 -17.33
N ARG A 46 -32.02 31.24 -16.84
CA ARG A 46 -30.83 31.51 -17.64
C ARG A 46 -29.68 30.72 -17.04
N LEU A 47 -29.18 29.73 -17.79
CA LEU A 47 -28.02 28.97 -17.37
C LEU A 47 -26.74 29.81 -17.56
N PRO A 48 -25.77 29.69 -16.63
CA PRO A 48 -24.48 30.34 -16.80
C PRO A 48 -23.69 29.67 -17.93
N PRO A 49 -22.80 30.40 -18.62
CA PRO A 49 -21.83 29.81 -19.53
C PRO A 49 -20.84 28.92 -18.78
N SER A 50 -20.25 27.94 -19.46
CA SER A 50 -19.34 26.93 -18.88
C SER A 50 -18.15 27.55 -18.15
N ASP A 51 -17.60 28.63 -18.70
CA ASP A 51 -16.36 29.24 -18.20
C ASP A 51 -16.60 29.91 -16.85
N PHE A 52 -17.73 30.61 -16.72
CA PHE A 52 -18.15 31.25 -15.47
C PHE A 52 -18.50 30.23 -14.39
N GLN A 53 -19.13 29.11 -14.77
CA GLN A 53 -19.43 28.03 -13.85
C GLN A 53 -18.15 27.40 -13.29
N GLN A 54 -17.16 27.14 -14.15
CA GLN A 54 -15.87 26.60 -13.71
C GLN A 54 -15.14 27.56 -12.77
N GLU A 55 -15.19 28.86 -13.05
CA GLU A 55 -14.55 29.86 -12.20
C GLU A 55 -15.22 29.99 -10.84
N ALA A 56 -16.54 30.08 -10.78
CA ALA A 56 -17.30 30.18 -9.53
C ALA A 56 -17.15 28.92 -8.64
N MET A 57 -16.95 27.75 -9.24
CA MET A 57 -16.77 26.48 -8.53
C MET A 57 -15.31 26.17 -8.14
N LYS A 58 -14.37 27.11 -8.34
CA LYS A 58 -12.98 26.94 -7.88
C LYS A 58 -12.91 26.93 -6.35
N GLN A 59 -12.69 25.75 -5.77
CA GLN A 59 -12.38 25.65 -4.35
C GLN A 59 -10.93 26.09 -4.09
N PRO A 60 -10.69 26.91 -3.05
CA PRO A 60 -9.34 27.32 -2.71
C PRO A 60 -8.54 26.11 -2.23
N LYS A 61 -7.30 25.99 -2.70
CA LYS A 61 -6.38 24.91 -2.28
C LYS A 61 -5.79 25.27 -0.91
N LEU A 62 -6.60 25.13 0.15
CA LEU A 62 -6.14 25.34 1.52
C LEU A 62 -5.31 24.12 1.95
N GLY A 63 -4.02 24.36 2.15
CA GLY A 63 -3.08 23.38 2.69
C GLY A 63 -1.97 23.00 1.71
N LYS A 64 -0.83 22.59 2.29
CA LYS A 64 0.26 21.97 1.53
C LYS A 64 -0.28 20.65 0.96
N LYS A 65 -0.10 20.42 -0.35
CA LYS A 65 -0.44 19.12 -0.95
C LYS A 65 0.27 18.02 -0.15
N LYS A 66 -0.43 16.91 0.10
CA LYS A 66 0.18 15.75 0.77
C LYS A 66 1.35 15.26 -0.10
N GLU A 67 2.56 15.38 0.44
CA GLU A 67 3.74 14.79 -0.17
C GLU A 67 3.69 13.28 0.05
N LYS A 68 3.83 12.50 -1.02
CA LYS A 68 3.79 11.03 -0.93
C LYS A 68 4.89 10.56 0.01
N ASN A 69 4.58 9.58 0.85
CA ASN A 69 5.48 9.00 1.85
C ASN A 69 5.88 9.93 3.01
N VAL A 70 5.31 11.14 3.13
CA VAL A 70 5.53 12.02 4.29
C VAL A 70 4.24 12.08 5.11
N ALA A 71 4.33 11.68 6.37
CA ALA A 71 3.24 11.77 7.34
C ALA A 71 3.62 12.71 8.48
N SER A 72 2.63 13.33 9.12
CA SER A 72 2.81 14.05 10.38
C SER A 72 2.39 13.15 11.53
N ASP A 73 3.34 12.81 12.39
CA ASP A 73 3.09 12.14 13.66
C ASP A 73 2.94 13.18 14.78
N ALA A 74 2.09 12.88 15.77
CA ALA A 74 1.79 13.79 16.88
C ALA A 74 2.99 13.96 17.83
N LEU A 75 3.87 12.97 17.91
CA LEU A 75 5.03 12.97 18.80
C LEU A 75 6.34 13.24 18.05
N ALA A 76 6.60 12.52 16.95
CA ALA A 76 7.86 12.57 16.22
C ALA A 76 7.92 13.63 15.09
N GLY A 77 6.86 14.44 14.92
CA GLY A 77 6.82 15.46 13.87
C GLY A 77 6.67 14.86 12.46
N LYS A 78 7.41 15.37 11.47
CA LYS A 78 7.33 14.85 10.09
C LYS A 78 8.12 13.55 9.94
N VAL A 79 7.44 12.48 9.56
CA VAL A 79 8.01 11.14 9.37
C VAL A 79 7.92 10.72 7.90
N GLY A 80 9.04 10.28 7.33
CA GLY A 80 9.12 9.73 5.97
C GLY A 80 9.08 8.20 5.97
N ARG A 81 8.35 7.57 5.03
CA ARG A 81 8.38 6.12 4.80
C ARG A 81 9.32 5.77 3.65
N ILE A 82 10.32 4.95 3.92
CA ILE A 82 11.23 4.40 2.91
C ILE A 82 10.81 2.95 2.64
N TYR A 83 10.55 2.62 1.36
CA TYR A 83 10.29 1.24 0.96
C TYR A 83 11.61 0.58 0.55
N MET A 84 12.08 -0.36 1.37
CA MET A 84 13.22 -1.21 1.00
C MET A 84 12.69 -2.36 0.14
N PRO A 85 13.09 -2.47 -1.15
CA PRO A 85 12.70 -3.61 -1.96
C PRO A 85 13.32 -4.89 -1.40
N LYS A 86 12.73 -6.04 -1.73
CA LYS A 86 13.27 -7.34 -1.35
C LYS A 86 14.68 -7.50 -1.93
N GLN A 87 15.68 -7.63 -1.06
CA GLN A 87 17.07 -7.83 -1.46
C GLN A 87 17.32 -9.33 -1.69
N ASN A 88 17.32 -9.77 -2.95
CA ASN A 88 17.64 -11.16 -3.29
C ASN A 88 19.17 -11.32 -3.35
N MET A 89 19.74 -12.18 -2.50
CA MET A 89 21.18 -12.45 -2.45
C MET A 89 21.58 -13.69 -3.26
N ASP A 90 20.62 -14.40 -3.84
CA ASP A 90 20.87 -15.66 -4.56
C ASP A 90 21.64 -15.47 -5.87
N THR A 91 21.54 -14.29 -6.47
CA THR A 91 22.32 -13.91 -7.66
C THR A 91 23.71 -13.38 -7.32
N LEU A 92 24.05 -13.25 -6.04
CA LEU A 92 25.34 -12.70 -5.62
C LEU A 92 26.44 -13.76 -5.81
N GLY A 93 27.17 -13.64 -6.92
CA GLY A 93 28.34 -14.47 -7.19
C GLY A 93 29.47 -14.15 -6.21
N LEU A 94 29.61 -14.96 -5.16
CA LEU A 94 30.75 -14.84 -4.24
C LEU A 94 32.04 -15.24 -4.95
N SER A 95 33.13 -14.54 -4.61
CA SER A 95 34.46 -14.88 -5.13
C SER A 95 34.82 -16.33 -4.74
N LYS A 96 35.19 -17.13 -5.74
CA LYS A 96 35.59 -18.54 -5.56
C LYS A 96 37.04 -18.60 -5.10
N TYR A 97 37.28 -18.32 -3.82
CA TYR A 97 38.60 -18.41 -3.20
C TYR A 97 39.22 -19.81 -3.36
N LYS A 98 40.56 -19.87 -3.41
CA LYS A 98 41.28 -21.13 -3.61
C LYS A 98 40.97 -22.18 -2.53
N GLY A 99 40.64 -21.76 -1.30
CA GLY A 99 40.34 -22.66 -0.18
C GLY A 99 38.92 -23.25 -0.17
N THR A 100 37.97 -22.65 -0.91
CA THR A 100 36.58 -23.15 -1.00
C THR A 100 36.36 -24.09 -2.17
N LYS A 101 37.38 -24.35 -3.00
CA LYS A 101 37.33 -25.30 -4.12
C LYS A 101 37.32 -26.75 -3.61
N ARG A 102 36.26 -27.49 -3.93
CA ARG A 102 36.05 -28.90 -3.56
C ARG A 102 37.21 -29.81 -3.98
N GLN A 103 37.71 -29.64 -5.22
CA GLN A 103 38.86 -30.37 -5.77
C GLN A 103 40.09 -30.34 -4.85
N ARG A 104 40.35 -29.20 -4.19
CA ARG A 104 41.48 -29.08 -3.25
C ARG A 104 41.23 -29.74 -1.91
N ARG A 105 39.97 -29.80 -1.45
CA ARG A 105 39.62 -30.53 -0.23
C ARG A 105 39.73 -32.03 -0.44
N GLU A 106 39.32 -32.51 -1.61
CA GLU A 106 39.44 -33.93 -1.98
C GLU A 106 40.90 -34.32 -2.18
N SER A 107 41.69 -33.52 -2.93
CA SER A 107 43.13 -33.78 -3.07
C SER A 107 43.89 -33.73 -1.74
N ALA A 108 43.48 -32.86 -0.81
CA ALA A 108 44.07 -32.81 0.53
C ALA A 108 43.67 -34.01 1.40
N ARG A 109 42.46 -34.55 1.22
CA ARG A 109 41.99 -35.77 1.89
C ARG A 109 42.68 -37.02 1.35
N GLU A 110 42.79 -37.16 0.04
CA GLU A 110 43.51 -38.25 -0.63
C GLU A 110 45.00 -38.21 -0.28
N ALA A 111 45.63 -37.04 -0.28
CA ALA A 111 47.02 -36.90 0.18
C ALA A 111 47.20 -37.24 1.66
N ALA A 112 46.17 -37.03 2.49
CA ALA A 112 46.19 -37.42 3.90
C ALA A 112 45.95 -38.94 4.08
N GLU A 113 45.12 -39.59 3.25
CA GLU A 113 44.92 -41.04 3.24
C GLU A 113 46.12 -41.79 2.67
N ALA A 114 46.75 -41.30 1.60
CA ALA A 114 47.99 -41.84 1.05
C ALA A 114 49.15 -41.75 2.06
N ARG A 115 49.19 -40.71 2.90
CA ARG A 115 50.12 -40.61 4.04
C ARG A 115 49.79 -41.54 5.20
N LYS A 116 48.56 -42.02 5.31
CA LYS A 116 48.12 -42.97 6.35
C LYS A 116 48.28 -44.43 5.93
N GLN A 117 48.47 -44.76 4.64
CA GLN A 117 48.84 -46.12 4.22
C GLN A 117 50.30 -46.41 4.64
N PRO A 118 50.55 -47.33 5.57
CA PRO A 118 51.91 -47.74 5.90
C PRO A 118 52.47 -48.63 4.79
N LYS A 119 53.79 -48.56 4.56
CA LYS A 119 54.63 -49.30 3.58
C LYS A 119 54.54 -50.86 3.61
N VAL A 120 53.54 -51.45 4.29
CA VAL A 120 53.45 -52.90 4.53
C VAL A 120 52.81 -53.65 3.35
N ALA A 121 52.03 -53.00 2.48
CA ALA A 121 51.41 -53.66 1.33
C ALA A 121 52.30 -53.76 0.07
N GLN A 122 53.37 -52.97 -0.05
CA GLN A 122 54.31 -53.07 -1.18
C GLN A 122 55.38 -54.16 -0.97
N LEU A 123 55.63 -54.59 0.27
CA LEU A 123 56.58 -55.68 0.57
C LEU A 123 55.97 -57.09 0.45
N VAL A 124 54.65 -57.23 0.33
CA VAL A 124 53.97 -58.54 0.19
C VAL A 124 53.72 -58.94 -1.28
N ALA A 125 53.76 -57.98 -2.21
CA ALA A 125 53.59 -58.25 -3.65
C ALA A 125 54.90 -58.67 -4.36
N GLU A 126 56.07 -58.44 -3.75
CA GLU A 126 57.38 -58.77 -4.34
C GLU A 126 57.96 -60.11 -3.80
N GLY A 127 57.29 -60.74 -2.84
CA GLY A 127 57.73 -61.99 -2.18
C GLY A 127 57.06 -63.28 -2.67
N ALA A 128 56.31 -63.24 -3.78
CA ALA A 128 55.61 -64.41 -4.33
C ALA A 128 55.78 -64.51 -5.86
N SER A 129 57.01 -64.81 -6.32
CA SER A 129 57.31 -65.48 -7.59
C SER A 129 58.83 -65.60 -7.82
N THR A 130 59.44 -66.62 -7.21
CA THR A 130 60.65 -67.27 -7.75
C THR A 130 60.39 -68.78 -7.75
N GLU A 131 59.72 -69.24 -8.80
CA GLU A 131 60.14 -70.34 -9.69
C GLU A 131 60.00 -69.83 -11.13
#